data_AF-A0A6L5FPQ0-F1
#
_entry.id   AF-A0A6L5FPQ0-F1
#
_cell.length_a   1.000
_cell.length_b   1.000
_cell.length_c   1.000
_cell.angle_alpha   90.00
_cell.angle_beta   90.00
_cell.angle_gamma   90.00
#
_symmetry.space_group_name_H-M   'P 1'
#
loop_
_entity.id
_entity.type
_entity.pdbx_description
1 polymer ?
#
loop_
_entity_poly.entity_id
_entity_poly.type
_entity_poly.pdbx_seq_one_letter_code
_entity_poly.pdbx_strand_id
1 'polypeptide(L)' 'MTGAACYIHRPSSTRFQARVRYAGYRRSILVGKPTTSLSIAIMRMAREFSSGNYKRGDVLATADYYDPMMLVEMVKR' A
#
# COMPACT_ATOMS: atom_id res chain seq x y z
N MET A 1 6.08 -31.43 2.61
CA MET A 1 6.90 -30.25 2.24
C MET A 1 6.44 -29.07 3.09
N THR A 2 7.10 -28.81 4.21
CA THR A 2 6.83 -27.64 5.04
C THR A 2 7.61 -26.46 4.45
N GLY A 3 6.91 -25.64 3.66
CA GLY A 3 7.47 -24.40 3.13
C GLY A 3 7.85 -23.48 4.30
N ALA A 4 9.11 -23.04 4.35
CA ALA A 4 9.56 -22.07 5.33
C ALA A 4 8.76 -20.77 5.14
N ALA A 5 7.84 -20.49 6.06
CA ALA A 5 7.14 -19.22 6.08
C ALA A 5 8.13 -18.15 6.53
N CYS A 6 8.50 -17.24 5.62
CA CYS A 6 9.29 -16.07 5.94
C CYS A 6 8.40 -15.11 6.76
N TYR A 7 8.54 -15.15 8.09
CA TYR A 7 7.85 -14.22 8.98
C TYR A 7 8.64 -12.92 9.03
N ILE A 8 8.20 -11.92 8.26
CA ILE A 8 8.69 -10.55 8.42
C ILE A 8 8.21 -10.07 9.81
N HIS A 9 9.13 -9.97 10.76
CA HIS A 9 8.86 -9.34 12.06
C HIS A 9 8.47 -7.89 11.81
N ARG A 10 7.18 -7.58 11.96
CA ARG A 10 6.65 -6.24 11.83
C ARG A 10 6.32 -5.71 13.23
N PRO A 11 6.76 -4.51 13.60
CA PRO A 11 6.29 -3.87 14.83
C PRO A 11 4.76 -3.85 14.89
N SER A 12 4.17 -4.02 16.08
CA SER A 12 2.71 -3.99 16.27
C SER A 12 2.07 -2.63 15.89
N SER A 13 2.87 -1.57 15.91
CA SER A 13 2.49 -0.23 15.44
C SER A 13 2.46 -0.08 13.92
N THR A 14 2.92 -1.09 13.15
CA THR A 14 2.95 -0.99 11.69
C THR A 14 1.54 -0.73 11.14
N ARG A 15 1.44 0.29 10.29
CA ARG A 15 0.25 0.63 9.51
C ARG A 15 0.61 0.58 8.03
N PHE A 16 -0.35 0.16 7.22
CA PHE A 16 -0.25 0.11 5.78
C PHE A 16 -1.13 1.20 5.20
N GLN A 17 -0.51 2.03 4.38
CA GLN A 17 -1.14 3.15 3.70
C GLN A 17 -1.22 2.82 2.22
N ALA A 18 -2.44 2.65 1.71
CA ALA A 18 -2.69 2.59 0.29
C ALA A 18 -2.81 4.02 -0.25
N ARG A 19 -2.08 4.33 -1.31
CA ARG A 19 -2.07 5.65 -1.95
C ARG A 19 -2.23 5.50 -3.46
N VAL A 20 -2.90 6.45 -4.07
CA VAL A 20 -3.07 6.52 -5.53
C VAL A 20 -2.85 7.93 -6.02
N ARG A 21 -2.27 8.05 -7.20
CA ARG A 21 -2.10 9.30 -7.91
C ARG A 21 -2.96 9.27 -9.17
N TYR A 22 -3.98 10.12 -9.21
CA TYR A 22 -4.87 10.26 -10.35
C TYR A 22 -4.20 11.02 -11.50
N ALA A 23 -4.72 10.84 -12.72
CA ALA A 23 -4.30 11.65 -13.86
C ALA A 23 -4.57 13.14 -13.58
N GLY A 24 -3.62 14.01 -13.90
CA GLY A 24 -3.69 15.45 -13.60
C GLY A 24 -3.29 15.86 -12.17
N TYR A 25 -3.18 14.91 -11.23
CA TYR A 25 -2.78 15.22 -9.85
C TYR A 25 -1.26 15.21 -9.70
N ARG A 26 -0.72 16.16 -8.92
CA ARG A 26 0.72 16.19 -8.58
C ARG A 26 1.06 15.30 -7.38
N ARG A 27 0.14 15.18 -6.42
CA ARG A 27 0.31 14.42 -5.18
C ARG A 27 -0.51 13.14 -5.19
N SER A 28 -0.04 12.13 -4.46
CA SER A 28 -0.83 10.92 -4.17
C SER A 28 -1.86 11.22 -3.08
N ILE A 29 -2.98 10.51 -3.13
CA ILE A 29 -4.10 10.61 -2.19
C ILE A 29 -4.21 9.26 -1.45
N LEU A 30 -4.52 9.30 -0.16
CA LEU A 30 -4.76 8.10 0.63
C LEU A 30 -6.08 7.43 0.23
N VAL A 31 -6.03 6.12 0.03
CA VAL A 31 -7.20 5.28 -0.23
C VAL A 31 -7.70 4.69 1.07
N GLY A 32 -8.60 5.43 1.72
CA GLY A 32 -9.14 5.09 3.02
C GLY A 32 -8.14 5.27 4.17
N LYS A 33 -8.54 4.85 5.37
CA LYS A 33 -7.71 4.98 6.58
C LYS A 33 -6.55 3.97 6.59
N PRO A 34 -5.36 4.33 7.08
CA PRO A 34 -4.27 3.39 7.31
C PRO A 34 -4.73 2.16 8.11
N THR A 35 -4.25 0.97 7.76
CA THR A 35 -4.72 -0.31 8.34
C THR A 35 -3.57 -1.16 8.84
N THR A 36 -3.80 -2.07 9.79
CA THR A 36 -2.79 -3.06 10.25
C THR A 36 -2.63 -4.24 9.29
N SER A 37 -3.49 -4.36 8.27
CA SER A 37 -3.47 -5.48 7.34
C SER A 37 -3.00 -5.06 5.95
N LEU A 38 -1.86 -5.62 5.52
CA LEU A 38 -1.31 -5.42 4.18
C LEU A 38 -2.32 -5.84 3.09
N SER A 39 -2.98 -6.99 3.25
CA SER A 39 -3.95 -7.50 2.28
C SER A 39 -5.12 -6.53 2.08
N ILE A 40 -5.61 -5.91 3.16
CA ILE A 40 -6.67 -4.90 3.07
C ILE A 40 -6.18 -3.66 2.32
N ALA A 41 -4.95 -3.20 2.59
CA ALA A 41 -4.38 -2.05 1.87
C ALA A 41 -4.22 -2.33 0.36
N ILE A 42 -3.72 -3.52 0.00
CA ILE A 42 -3.58 -3.95 -1.41
C ILE A 42 -4.96 -4.03 -2.08
N MET A 43 -5.96 -4.65 -1.43
CA MET A 43 -7.31 -4.74 -2.00
C MET A 43 -7.94 -3.37 -2.24
N ARG A 44 -7.76 -2.41 -1.31
CA ARG A 44 -8.23 -1.04 -1.48
C ARG A 44 -7.56 -0.34 -2.67
N MET A 45 -6.24 -0.45 -2.75
CA MET A 45 -5.48 0.09 -3.88
C MET A 45 -5.95 -0.55 -5.19
N ALA A 46 -6.08 -1.87 -5.27
CA ALA A 46 -6.53 -2.58 -6.46
C ALA A 46 -7.95 -2.19 -6.88
N ARG A 47 -8.85 -1.95 -5.92
CA ARG A 47 -10.21 -1.45 -6.20
C ARG A 47 -10.17 -0.08 -6.86
N GLU A 48 -9.40 0.86 -6.32
CA GLU A 48 -9.19 2.17 -6.97
C GLU A 48 -8.53 1.99 -8.33
N PHE A 49 -7.57 1.06 -8.43
CA PHE A 49 -6.94 0.67 -9.69
C PHE A 49 -7.89 -0.04 -10.68
N SER A 50 -9.15 -0.29 -10.33
CA SER A 50 -10.14 -0.76 -11.32
C SER A 50 -10.97 0.38 -11.93
N SER A 51 -10.98 1.57 -11.30
CA SER A 51 -11.77 2.74 -11.72
C SER A 51 -11.31 3.46 -12.99
N GLY A 52 -10.21 3.03 -13.62
CA GLY A 52 -9.60 3.61 -14.81
C GLY A 52 -8.85 4.95 -14.67
N ASN A 53 -9.08 5.75 -13.61
CA ASN A 53 -8.64 7.17 -13.53
C ASN A 53 -7.25 7.42 -12.88
N TYR A 54 -6.47 6.38 -12.63
CA TYR A 54 -5.19 6.44 -11.91
C TYR A 54 -4.00 6.41 -12.87
N LYS A 55 -2.90 7.03 -12.43
CA LYS A 55 -1.58 7.01 -13.07
C LYS A 55 -0.62 6.05 -12.37
N ARG A 56 -0.65 6.04 -11.03
CA ARG A 56 0.22 5.21 -10.18
C ARG A 56 -0.47 4.92 -8.84
N GLY A 57 -0.18 3.79 -8.22
CA GLY A 57 -0.60 3.43 -6.87
C GLY A 57 0.55 2.81 -6.09
N ASP A 58 0.54 2.97 -4.78
CA ASP A 58 1.57 2.46 -3.90
C ASP A 58 1.00 2.05 -2.53
N VAL A 59 1.57 1.00 -1.94
CA VAL A 59 1.31 0.62 -0.55
C VAL A 59 2.58 0.81 0.25
N LEU A 60 2.52 1.72 1.22
CA LEU A 60 3.59 1.93 2.19
C LEU A 60 3.30 1.22 3.50
N ALA A 61 4.31 0.62 4.10
CA ALA A 61 4.34 0.29 5.52
C ALA A 61 4.97 1.44 6.29
N THR A 62 4.28 1.94 7.30
CA THR A 62 4.75 2.97 8.23
C THR A 62 4.76 2.39 9.63
N ALA A 63 5.85 2.51 10.36
CA ALA A 63 5.91 2.19 11.79
C ALA A 63 6.47 3.40 12.54
N ASP A 64 6.00 3.64 13.76
CA ASP A 64 6.27 4.89 14.50
C ASP A 64 7.77 5.23 14.66
N TYR A 65 8.64 4.22 14.60
CA TYR A 65 10.09 4.35 14.80
C TYR A 65 10.94 4.11 13.54
N TYR A 66 10.31 3.89 12.39
CA TYR A 66 11.02 3.55 11.15
C TYR A 66 10.54 4.37 9.97
N ASP A 67 11.44 4.61 9.03
CA ASP A 67 11.11 5.23 7.77
C ASP A 67 10.05 4.41 7.00
N PRO A 68 9.11 5.07 6.30
CA PRO A 68 8.12 4.38 5.49
C PRO A 68 8.77 3.48 4.43
N MET A 69 8.41 2.20 4.42
CA MET A 69 8.88 1.25 3.42
C MET A 69 7.81 1.04 2.35
N MET A 70 8.16 1.23 1.08
CA MET A 70 7.27 0.90 -0.03
C MET A 70 7.27 -0.61 -0.27
N LEU A 71 6.10 -1.24 -0.18
CA LEU A 71 5.96 -2.69 -0.33
C LEU A 71 5.44 -3.11 -1.69
N VAL A 72 4.56 -2.30 -2.27
CA VAL A 72 3.92 -2.59 -3.56
C VAL A 72 3.80 -1.29 -4.34
N GLU A 73 4.08 -1.35 -5.64
CA GLU A 73 3.80 -0.28 -6.60
C GLU A 73 2.98 -0.84 -7.76
N MET A 74 1.94 -0.12 -8.18
CA MET A 74 1.18 -0.38 -9.39
C MET A 74 1.29 0.81 -10.34
N VAL A 75 1.65 0.55 -11.60
CA VAL A 75 1.83 1.58 -12.62
C VAL A 75 1.01 1.20 -13.85
N LYS A 76 0.21 2.13 -14.36
CA LYS A 76 -0.50 1.98 -15.63
C LYS A 76 0.48 2.38 -16.75
N ARG A 77 0.86 1.43 -17.61
CA ARG A 77 1.68 1.67 -18.81
C ARG A 77 0.79 2.09 -19.98
#